data_AF-A0A1Q7N6R5-F1
#
_entry.id   AF-A0A1Q7N6R5-F1
#
_cell.length_a   1.000
_cell.length_b   1.000
_cell.length_c   1.000
_cell.angle_alpha   90.00
_cell.angle_beta   90.00
_cell.angle_gamma   90.00
#
_symmetry.space_group_name_H-M   'P 1'
#
loop_
_entity.id
_entity.type
_entity.pdbx_description
1 polymer ?
#
loop_
_entity_poly.entity_id
_entity_poly.type
_entity_poly.pdbx_seq_one_letter_code
_entity_poly.pdbx_strand_id
1 'polypeptide(L)'
;MLQFGTGMLLRALCAASIDAANRAGAFNGRIVVVQSTPQGHARTINAQDGLFTLVERGLQNGAPVERSRLIGSISRALVADPEWDAVREVAARPELQVIVSNVTEAGFRLEPGGTGGFPGRRCS
;
A
#
# COMPACT_ATOMS: atom_id res chain seq x y z
N MET A 1 -6.26 -6.97 0.12
CA MET A 1 -6.06 -5.62 -0.45
C MET A 1 -4.68 -5.55 -1.09
N LEU A 2 -4.56 -4.89 -2.24
CA LEU A 2 -3.30 -4.63 -2.93
C LEU A 2 -3.02 -3.13 -2.90
N GLN A 3 -1.82 -2.72 -2.52
CA GLN A 3 -1.44 -1.33 -2.36
C GLN A 3 -0.22 -1.03 -3.21
N PHE A 4 -0.33 -0.08 -4.14
CA PHE A 4 0.82 0.47 -4.85
C PHE A 4 1.37 1.70 -4.11
N GLY A 5 2.66 1.65 -3.78
CA GLY A 5 3.35 2.69 -3.04
C GLY A 5 3.71 2.29 -1.61
N THR A 6 4.98 2.51 -1.24
CA THR A 6 5.54 2.25 0.09
C THR A 6 5.60 3.49 0.99
N GLY A 7 5.01 4.60 0.53
CA GLY A 7 5.04 5.90 1.20
C GLY A 7 4.44 5.89 2.61
N MET A 8 4.76 6.92 3.40
CA MET A 8 4.22 7.07 4.75
C MET A 8 2.70 7.28 4.75
N LEU A 9 2.16 8.05 3.80
CA LEU A 9 0.74 8.37 3.72
C LEU A 9 -0.16 7.14 3.70
N LEU A 10 0.06 6.21 2.76
CA LEU A 10 -0.79 5.02 2.65
C LEU A 10 -0.62 4.07 3.84
N ARG A 11 0.57 4.02 4.45
CA ARG A 11 0.77 3.21 5.68
C ARG A 11 0.05 3.82 6.87
N ALA A 12 0.16 5.14 7.07
CA ALA A 12 -0.49 5.84 8.17
C ALA A 12 -2.02 5.89 8.02
N LEU A 13 -2.53 5.92 6.79
CA LEU A 13 -3.95 5.97 6.50
C LEU A 13 -4.52 4.57 6.23
N CYS A 14 -4.27 4.00 5.04
CA CYS A 14 -4.90 2.75 4.60
C CYS A 14 -4.54 1.56 5.50
N ALA A 15 -3.24 1.34 5.76
CA ALA A 15 -2.83 0.20 6.58
C ALA A 15 -3.32 0.33 8.02
N ALA A 16 -3.32 1.53 8.60
CA ALA A 16 -3.87 1.78 9.92
C ALA A 16 -5.39 1.58 9.99
N SER A 17 -6.14 2.02 8.96
CA SER A 17 -7.59 1.81 8.88
C SER A 17 -7.96 0.33 8.78
N ILE A 18 -7.23 -0.45 7.97
CA ILE A 18 -7.43 -1.90 7.87
C ILE A 18 -7.08 -2.59 9.19
N ASP A 19 -6.00 -2.18 9.87
CA ASP A 19 -5.63 -2.72 11.18
C ASP A 19 -6.71 -2.44 12.24
N ALA A 20 -7.24 -1.21 12.28
CA ALA A 20 -8.33 -0.83 13.15
C ALA A 20 -9.62 -1.64 12.87
N ALA A 21 -9.97 -1.81 11.58
CA ALA A 21 -11.13 -2.60 11.17
C ALA A 21 -10.98 -4.08 11.52
N ASN A 22 -9.78 -4.65 11.34
CA ASN A 22 -9.47 -6.02 11.74
C ASN A 22 -9.59 -6.20 13.26
N ARG A 23 -9.07 -5.25 14.06
CA ARG A 23 -9.20 -5.28 15.54
C ARG A 23 -10.65 -5.13 16.02
N ALA A 24 -11.47 -4.39 15.28
CA ALA A 24 -12.89 -4.26 15.56
C ALA A 24 -13.73 -5.47 15.07
N GLY A 25 -13.12 -6.46 14.42
CA GLY A 25 -13.82 -7.60 13.82
C GLY A 25 -14.71 -7.23 12.62
N ALA A 26 -14.61 -6.00 12.11
CA ALA A 26 -15.41 -5.50 10.99
C ALA A 26 -14.80 -5.86 9.63
N PHE A 27 -13.53 -6.23 9.61
CA PHE A 27 -12.81 -6.69 8.42
C PHE A 27 -11.89 -7.84 8.83
N ASN A 28 -11.50 -8.68 7.86
CA ASN A 28 -10.52 -9.73 8.10
C ASN A 28 -9.63 -9.90 6.87
N GLY A 29 -8.90 -8.83 6.54
CA GLY A 29 -8.07 -8.80 5.34
C GLY A 29 -6.65 -8.35 5.62
N ARG A 30 -5.77 -8.76 4.71
CA ARG A 30 -4.34 -8.42 4.72
C ARG A 30 -4.00 -7.53 3.52
N ILE A 31 -2.94 -6.75 3.66
CA ILE A 31 -2.43 -5.87 2.62
C ILE A 31 -1.17 -6.49 2.01
N VAL A 32 -1.10 -6.56 0.68
CA VAL A 32 0.14 -6.75 -0.06
C VAL A 32 0.56 -5.39 -0.59
N VAL A 33 1.77 -4.94 -0.25
CA VAL A 33 2.31 -3.65 -0.72
C VAL A 33 3.19 -3.91 -1.95
N VAL A 34 3.11 -3.03 -2.94
CA VAL A 34 3.91 -3.07 -4.16
C VAL A 34 4.76 -1.81 -4.22
N GLN A 35 6.07 -2.01 -4.26
CA GLN A 35 7.05 -0.96 -4.48
C GLN A 35 7.35 -0.84 -5.97
N SER A 36 6.89 0.25 -6.58
CA SER A 36 7.11 0.53 -8.02
C SER A 36 8.36 1.35 -8.30
N THR A 37 9.11 1.78 -7.27
CA THR A 37 10.31 2.59 -7.41
C THR A 37 11.56 1.79 -7.07
N PRO A 38 12.72 2.08 -7.70
CA PRO A 38 13.99 1.40 -7.38
C PRO A 38 14.38 1.54 -5.90
N GLN A 39 14.06 2.70 -5.31
CA GLN A 39 14.28 3.00 -3.91
C GLN A 39 12.95 2.91 -3.17
N GLY A 40 12.92 2.19 -2.05
CA GLY A 40 11.71 2.08 -1.24
C GLY A 40 11.92 1.14 -0.05
N HIS A 41 10.83 0.81 0.63
CA HIS A 41 10.87 0.17 1.94
C HIS A 41 10.43 -1.31 1.92
N ALA A 42 10.26 -1.94 0.76
CA ALA A 42 9.77 -3.32 0.67
C ALA A 42 10.62 -4.30 1.49
N ARG A 43 11.95 -4.19 1.38
CA ARG A 43 12.88 -5.03 2.16
C ARG A 43 12.71 -4.82 3.67
N THR A 44 12.63 -3.56 4.12
CA THR A 44 12.43 -3.23 5.54
C THR A 44 11.10 -3.75 6.06
N ILE A 45 10.02 -3.57 5.28
CA ILE A 45 8.69 -4.08 5.63
C ILE A 45 8.74 -5.59 5.80
N ASN A 46 9.35 -6.32 4.86
CA ASN A 46 9.45 -7.78 4.94
C ASN A 46 10.36 -8.26 6.08
N ALA A 47 11.46 -7.55 6.36
CA ALA A 47 12.35 -7.87 7.47
C ALA A 47 11.71 -7.71 8.86
N GLN A 48 10.58 -7.01 8.93
CA GLN A 48 9.79 -6.82 10.16
C GLN A 48 8.45 -7.58 10.11
N ASP A 49 8.30 -8.58 9.24
CA ASP A 49 7.06 -9.36 9.07
C ASP A 49 5.83 -8.50 8.73
N GLY A 50 6.04 -7.37 8.05
CA GLY A 50 4.98 -6.40 7.74
C GLY A 50 4.56 -5.51 8.92
N LEU A 51 5.23 -5.62 10.06
CA LEU A 51 4.94 -4.84 11.26
C LEU A 51 5.61 -3.46 11.19
N PHE A 52 4.92 -2.44 11.70
CA PHE A 52 5.51 -1.13 11.93
C PHE A 52 4.77 -0.39 13.05
N THR A 53 5.45 0.56 13.69
CA THR A 53 4.84 1.43 14.71
C THR A 53 4.28 2.69 14.04
N LEU A 54 2.99 2.94 14.25
CA LEU A 54 2.35 4.21 13.93
C LEU A 54 2.37 5.09 15.17
N VAL A 55 2.97 6.28 15.05
CA VAL A 55 2.99 7.31 16.10
C VAL A 55 2.14 8.49 15.63
N GLU A 56 1.02 8.73 16.30
CA GLU A 56 0.12 9.83 16.04
C GLU A 56 0.36 10.93 17.08
N ARG A 57 0.66 12.13 16.61
CA ARG A 57 0.91 13.30 17.44
C ARG A 57 -0.04 14.42 17.05
N GLY A 58 -0.55 15.13 18.04
CA GLY A 58 -1.43 16.25 17.81
C GLY A 58 -1.78 17.00 19.09
N LEU A 59 -2.77 17.88 18.98
CA LEU A 59 -3.37 18.58 20.12
C LEU A 59 -4.80 18.09 20.31
N GLN A 60 -5.15 17.71 21.53
CA GLN A 60 -6.53 17.40 21.92
C GLN A 60 -6.88 18.28 23.12
N ASN A 61 -7.94 19.10 22.99
CA ASN A 61 -8.35 20.06 24.01
C ASN A 61 -7.21 21.00 24.47
N GLY A 62 -6.35 21.41 23.53
CA GLY A 62 -5.19 22.28 23.81
C GLY A 62 -3.99 21.58 24.45
N ALA A 63 -4.10 20.29 24.81
CA ALA A 63 -2.99 19.51 25.35
C ALA A 63 -2.32 18.64 24.26
N PRO A 64 -0.99 18.50 24.27
CA PRO A 64 -0.30 17.57 23.37
C PRO A 64 -0.72 16.13 23.68
N VAL A 65 -1.04 15.40 22.63
CA VAL A 65 -1.33 13.96 22.68
C VAL A 65 -0.37 13.21 21.78
N GLU A 66 0.10 12.07 22.26
CA GLU A 66 0.87 11.09 21.50
C GLU A 66 0.24 9.71 21.69
N ARG A 67 0.01 9.00 20.58
CA ARG A 67 -0.48 7.62 20.58
C ARG A 67 0.41 6.78 19.70
N SER A 68 0.96 5.71 20.27
CA SER A 68 1.79 4.76 19.55
C SER A 68 1.07 3.42 19.42
N ARG A 69 0.97 2.88 18.21
CA ARG A 69 0.26 1.64 17.92
C ARG A 69 1.09 0.75 17.01
N LEU A 70 1.17 -0.54 17.34
CA LEU A 70 1.77 -1.53 16.44
C LEU A 70 0.74 -1.91 15.38
N ILE A 71 1.07 -1.64 14.12
CA ILE A 71 0.26 -1.99 12.96
C ILE A 71 0.79 -3.28 12.38
N GLY A 72 -0.12 -4.22 12.13
CA GLY A 72 0.21 -5.51 11.56
C GLY A 72 -0.70 -5.93 10.42
N SER A 73 -1.36 -5.01 9.73
CA SER A 73 -2.27 -5.31 8.60
C SER A 73 -1.54 -5.68 7.30
N ILE A 74 -0.25 -5.39 7.18
CA ILE A 74 0.57 -5.74 6.01
C ILE A 74 1.05 -7.19 6.13
N SER A 75 0.86 -7.96 5.06
CA SER A 75 1.33 -9.35 4.96
C SER A 75 2.73 -9.48 4.40
N ARG A 76 3.02 -8.73 3.33
CA ARG A 76 4.30 -8.69 2.64
C ARG A 76 4.37 -7.49 1.71
N ALA A 77 5.56 -7.14 1.29
CA ALA A 77 5.84 -6.20 0.23
C ALA A 77 6.54 -6.89 -0.95
N LEU A 78 6.16 -6.53 -2.17
CA LEU A 78 6.74 -6.98 -3.43
C LEU A 78 7.39 -5.79 -4.14
N VAL A 79 8.46 -6.02 -4.89
CA VAL A 79 9.07 -5.02 -5.77
C VAL A 79 8.60 -5.27 -7.19
N ALA A 80 7.98 -4.27 -7.82
CA ALA A 80 7.24 -4.45 -9.07
C ALA A 80 8.10 -5.00 -10.21
N ASP A 81 9.33 -4.50 -10.38
CA ASP A 81 10.21 -4.89 -11.49
C ASP A 81 10.63 -6.37 -11.43
N PRO A 82 11.25 -6.87 -10.33
CA PRO A 82 11.66 -8.26 -10.23
C PRO A 82 10.51 -9.23 -9.93
N GLU A 83 9.39 -8.77 -9.36
CA GLU A 83 8.31 -9.64 -8.85
C GLU A 83 6.96 -9.38 -9.54
N TRP A 84 6.99 -8.89 -10.79
CA TRP A 84 5.77 -8.52 -11.51
C TRP A 84 4.75 -9.66 -11.62
N ASP A 85 5.21 -10.89 -11.87
CA ASP A 85 4.31 -12.04 -11.96
C ASP A 85 3.63 -12.33 -10.61
N ALA A 86 4.33 -12.19 -9.49
CA ALA A 86 3.73 -12.31 -8.16
C ALA A 86 2.70 -11.20 -7.89
N VAL A 87 2.94 -9.98 -8.39
CA VAL A 87 1.95 -8.89 -8.32
C VAL A 87 0.71 -9.24 -9.12
N ARG A 88 0.85 -9.78 -10.34
CA ARG A 88 -0.26 -10.21 -11.19
C ARG A 88 -1.05 -11.35 -10.57
N GLU A 89 -0.38 -12.32 -9.96
CA GLU A 89 -1.04 -13.40 -9.24
C GLU A 89 -1.89 -12.87 -8.08
N VAL A 90 -1.38 -11.90 -7.32
CA VAL A 90 -2.18 -11.26 -6.25
C VAL A 90 -3.35 -10.48 -6.84
N ALA A 91 -3.15 -9.79 -7.96
CA ALA A 91 -4.19 -9.04 -8.65
C ALA A 91 -5.31 -9.93 -9.21
N ALA A 92 -4.99 -11.16 -9.60
CA ALA A 92 -5.93 -12.13 -10.16
C ALA A 92 -6.72 -12.93 -9.10
N ARG A 93 -6.38 -12.79 -7.82
CA ARG A 93 -7.05 -13.51 -6.74
C ARG A 93 -8.51 -13.07 -6.60
N PRO A 94 -9.48 -14.00 -6.52
CA PRO A 94 -10.89 -13.64 -6.36
C PRO A 94 -11.18 -12.98 -5.01
N GLU A 95 -10.32 -13.16 -4.01
CA GLU A 95 -10.45 -12.52 -2.70
C GLU A 95 -9.95 -11.06 -2.71
N LEU A 96 -9.32 -10.60 -3.79
CA LEU A 96 -8.86 -9.21 -3.88
C LEU A 96 -10.05 -8.28 -4.14
N GLN A 97 -10.45 -7.53 -3.12
CA GLN A 97 -11.58 -6.60 -3.20
C GLN A 97 -11.17 -5.15 -3.51
N VAL A 98 -9.95 -4.75 -3.16
CA VAL A 98 -9.51 -3.35 -3.18
C VAL A 98 -8.08 -3.23 -3.65
N ILE A 99 -7.87 -2.34 -4.62
CA ILE A 99 -6.55 -1.84 -5.04
C ILE A 99 -6.48 -0.36 -4.69
N VAL A 100 -5.44 0.06 -3.97
CA VAL A 100 -5.16 1.48 -3.70
C VAL A 100 -3.81 1.87 -4.28
N SER A 101 -3.67 3.13 -4.68
CA SER A 101 -2.41 3.69 -5.12
C SER A 101 -2.34 5.16 -4.75
N ASN A 102 -1.17 5.65 -4.36
CA ASN A 102 -0.90 7.07 -4.18
C ASN A 102 -0.08 7.59 -5.36
N VAL A 103 -0.71 7.66 -6.53
CA VAL A 103 -0.17 8.44 -7.63
C VAL A 103 -0.42 9.92 -7.38
N THR A 104 0.57 10.74 -7.66
CA THR A 104 0.38 12.19 -7.77
C THR A 104 -0.35 12.50 -9.08
N GLU A 105 -0.85 13.73 -9.25
CA GLU A 105 -1.60 14.16 -10.45
C GLU A 105 -0.85 13.88 -11.77
N ALA A 106 0.49 13.75 -11.74
CA ALA A 106 1.33 13.39 -12.89
C ALA A 106 1.20 11.92 -13.37
N GLY A 107 0.60 11.03 -12.56
CA GLY A 107 0.48 9.60 -12.85
C GLY A 107 -0.76 9.21 -13.68
N PHE A 108 -1.74 10.11 -13.82
CA PHE A 108 -2.95 9.91 -14.62
C PHE A 108 -2.89 10.75 -15.89
N ARG A 109 -1.94 10.45 -16.79
CA ARG A 109 -1.99 11.02 -18.14
C ARG A 109 -3.03 10.25 -18.95
N LEU A 110 -4.21 10.84 -19.11
CA LEU A 110 -5.21 10.37 -20.07
C LEU A 110 -4.65 10.63 -21.47
N GLU A 111 -4.21 9.59 -22.17
CA GLU A 111 -3.95 9.66 -23.60
C GLU A 111 -5.27 9.98 -24.31
N PRO A 112 -5.37 11.07 -25.10
CA PRO A 112 -6.56 11.36 -25.87
C PRO A 112 -6.62 10.39 -27.06
N GLY A 113 -7.35 9.28 -26.88
CA GLY A 113 -7.56 8.29 -27.94
C GLY A 113 -7.68 6.85 -27.44
N GLY A 114 -8.63 6.59 -26.54
CA GLY A 114 -8.90 5.23 -26.07
C GLY A 114 -9.57 4.36 -27.15
N THR A 115 -8.77 3.62 -27.91
CA THR A 115 -9.18 2.29 -28.41
C THR A 115 -8.22 1.26 -27.81
N GLY A 116 -8.79 0.17 -27.30
CA GLY A 116 -8.17 -0.71 -26.33
C GLY A 116 -6.81 -1.28 -26.74
N GLY A 117 -5.90 -1.30 -25.76
CA GLY A 117 -4.65 -2.03 -25.84
C GLY A 117 -3.69 -1.56 -24.76
N PHE A 118 -3.50 -2.35 -23.70
CA PHE A 118 -2.38 -2.18 -22.76
C PHE A 118 -1.06 -2.34 -23.54
N PRO A 119 -0.22 -1.31 -23.72
CA PRO A 119 1.06 -1.46 -24.38
C PRO A 119 2.15 -1.66 -23.33
N GLY A 120 2.68 -2.87 -23.27
CA GLY A 120 3.96 -3.13 -22.59
C GLY A 120 5.12 -2.42 -23.30
N ARG A 121 6.03 -1.88 -22.48
CA ARG A 121 7.41 -1.42 -22.76
C ARG A 121 7.68 -0.62 -24.04
N ARG A 122 8.24 0.59 -23.84
CA ARG A 122 9.52 0.97 -24.48
C ARG A 122 10.38 1.71 -23.46
N CYS A 123 11.48 1.08 -23.05
CA CYS A 123 12.64 1.78 -22.53
C CYS A 123 13.39 2.40 -23.72
N SER A 124 13.87 3.62 -23.54
CA SER A 124 15.00 4.22 -24.27
C SER A 124 16.07 4.58 -23.26
#